data_AF-A0A250KJW0-F1
#
_entry.id   AF-A0A250KJW0-F1
#
_cell.length_a   1.000
_cell.length_b   1.000
_cell.length_c   1.000
_cell.angle_alpha   90.00
_cell.angle_beta   90.00
_cell.angle_gamma   90.00
#
_symmetry.space_group_name_H-M   'P 1'
#
loop_
_entity.id
_entity.type
_entity.pdbx_description
1 polymer ?
#
loop_
_entity_poly.entity_id
_entity_poly.type
_entity_poly.pdbx_seq_one_letter_code
_entity_poly.pdbx_strand_id
1 'polypeptide(L)'
;MTKEAGLTAQEAARFFPVYDEMREKQRGYFDRLRAIHHSKPSSEREASKMIEQADAYEIQLKQIEQRYHKEMLKVIPATKLLQVLEAERRFHRQTFKRMAGKR
;
A
#
# COMPACT_ATOMS: atom_id res chain seq x y z
N MET A 1 11.33 8.10 4.83
CA MET A 1 11.02 7.99 3.39
C MET A 1 11.86 8.93 2.52
N THR A 2 11.78 10.27 2.62
CA THR A 2 12.57 11.19 1.74
C THR A 2 14.08 10.97 1.75
N LYS A 3 14.70 10.83 2.93
CA LYS A 3 16.15 10.57 3.04
C LYS A 3 16.57 9.17 2.60
N GLU A 4 15.69 8.17 2.71
CA GLU A 4 16.00 6.78 2.34
C GLU A 4 15.85 6.52 0.84
N ALA A 5 15.05 7.33 0.15
CA ALA A 5 14.74 7.18 -1.28
C ALA A 5 15.62 8.02 -2.22
N GLY A 6 16.56 8.82 -1.69
CA GLY A 6 17.47 9.63 -2.52
C GLY A 6 16.79 10.68 -3.39
N LEU A 7 15.56 11.09 -3.06
CA LEU A 7 14.84 12.15 -3.79
C LEU A 7 15.45 13.51 -3.45
N THR A 8 15.68 14.33 -4.47
CA THR A 8 15.97 15.76 -4.29
C THR A 8 14.72 16.49 -3.81
N ALA A 9 14.87 17.69 -3.26
CA ALA A 9 13.72 18.49 -2.81
C ALA A 9 12.71 18.76 -3.94
N GLN A 10 13.19 18.98 -5.17
CA GLN A 10 12.33 19.22 -6.33
C GLN A 10 11.57 17.96 -6.76
N GLU A 11 12.22 16.79 -6.74
CA GLU A 11 11.57 15.51 -7.06
C GLU A 11 10.55 15.14 -5.99
N ALA A 12 10.89 15.32 -4.72
CA ALA A 12 9.97 15.12 -3.60
C ALA A 12 8.70 15.98 -3.75
N ALA A 13 8.85 17.26 -4.09
CA ALA A 13 7.71 18.18 -4.29
C ALA A 13 6.76 17.73 -5.42
N ARG A 14 7.25 17.02 -6.43
CA ARG A 14 6.43 16.47 -7.52
C ARG A 14 5.87 15.08 -7.20
N PHE A 15 6.62 14.29 -6.44
CA PHE A 15 6.28 12.92 -6.10
C PHE A 15 5.18 12.82 -5.04
N PHE A 16 5.30 13.55 -3.93
CA PHE A 16 4.39 13.38 -2.80
C PHE A 16 2.92 13.62 -3.11
N PRO A 17 2.52 14.64 -3.91
CA PRO A 17 1.11 14.82 -4.26
C PRO A 17 0.50 13.58 -4.93
N VAL A 18 1.25 12.92 -5.83
CA VAL A 18 0.81 11.70 -6.52
C VAL A 18 0.78 10.51 -5.56
N TYR A 19 1.77 10.41 -4.68
CA TYR A 19 1.83 9.36 -3.66
C TYR A 19 0.72 9.49 -2.63
N ASP A 20 0.45 10.69 -2.12
CA ASP A 20 -0.56 10.94 -1.12
C ASP A 20 -1.96 10.64 -1.66
N GLU A 21 -2.25 11.03 -2.91
CA GLU A 21 -3.51 10.66 -3.57
C GLU A 21 -3.68 9.13 -3.69
N MET A 22 -2.61 8.41 -4.03
CA MET A 22 -2.62 6.94 -4.03
C MET A 22 -2.97 6.39 -2.64
N ARG A 23 -2.31 6.90 -1.59
CA ARG A 23 -2.52 6.46 -0.20
C ARG A 23 -3.93 6.76 0.29
N GLU A 24 -4.49 7.90 -0.08
CA GLU A 24 -5.88 8.25 0.23
C GLU A 24 -6.85 7.27 -0.42
N LYS A 25 -6.66 6.95 -1.72
CA LYS A 25 -7.51 5.98 -2.43
C LYS A 25 -7.40 4.57 -1.88
N GLN A 26 -6.21 4.17 -1.42
CA GLN A 26 -6.01 2.84 -0.81
C GLN A 26 -6.60 2.74 0.60
N ARG A 27 -6.69 3.84 1.36
CA ARG A 27 -7.12 3.85 2.76
C ARG A 27 -8.46 3.15 2.98
N GLY A 28 -9.46 3.48 2.18
CA GLY A 28 -10.81 2.89 2.30
C GLY A 28 -10.82 1.37 2.09
N TYR A 29 -9.96 0.85 1.21
CA TYR A 29 -9.84 -0.60 1.00
C TYR A 29 -9.08 -1.27 2.16
N PHE A 30 -8.04 -0.64 2.69
CA PHE A 30 -7.35 -1.15 3.87
C PHE A 30 -8.26 -1.22 5.10
N ASP A 31 -9.14 -0.22 5.30
CA ASP A 31 -10.09 -0.23 6.40
C ASP A 31 -11.12 -1.37 6.24
N ARG A 32 -11.60 -1.62 5.01
CA ARG A 32 -12.49 -2.75 4.71
C ARG A 32 -11.81 -4.11 4.90
N LEU A 33 -10.58 -4.27 4.42
CA LEU A 33 -9.79 -5.49 4.66
C LEU A 33 -9.56 -5.70 6.15
N ARG A 34 -9.21 -4.64 6.88
CA ARG A 34 -9.07 -4.72 8.35
C ARG A 34 -10.35 -5.19 9.00
N ALA A 35 -11.52 -4.68 8.59
CA ALA A 35 -12.80 -5.15 9.11
C ALA A 35 -13.01 -6.64 8.84
N ILE A 36 -12.75 -7.12 7.62
CA ILE A 36 -12.84 -8.55 7.27
C ILE A 36 -11.91 -9.39 8.14
N HIS A 37 -10.64 -8.99 8.33
CA HIS A 37 -9.67 -9.74 9.13
C HIS A 37 -9.98 -9.77 10.63
N HIS A 38 -10.75 -8.82 11.15
CA HIS A 38 -11.17 -8.81 12.56
C HIS A 38 -12.56 -9.44 12.78
N SER A 39 -13.31 -9.67 11.71
CA SER A 39 -14.61 -10.34 11.75
C SER A 39 -14.45 -11.85 11.93
N LYS A 40 -15.39 -12.47 12.64
CA LYS A 40 -15.50 -13.93 12.75
C LYS A 40 -16.76 -14.38 12.00
N PRO A 41 -16.64 -15.19 10.95
CA PRO A 41 -17.81 -15.68 10.24
C PRO A 41 -18.65 -16.59 11.14
N SER A 42 -19.98 -16.52 10.98
CA SER A 42 -20.95 -17.36 11.68
C SER A 42 -21.32 -18.62 10.89
N SER A 43 -20.89 -18.72 9.63
CA SER A 43 -21.15 -19.88 8.75
C SER A 43 -20.09 -20.01 7.65
N GLU A 44 -19.98 -21.21 7.06
CA GLU A 44 -19.12 -21.47 5.89
C GLU A 44 -19.46 -20.55 4.71
N ARG A 45 -20.75 -20.29 4.47
CA ARG A 45 -21.19 -19.40 3.39
C ARG A 45 -20.74 -17.96 3.62
N GLU A 46 -20.75 -17.50 4.87
CA GLU A 46 -20.25 -16.18 5.22
C GLU A 46 -18.72 -16.10 5.09
N ALA A 47 -18.01 -17.13 5.55
CA ALA A 47 -16.55 -17.23 5.41
C ALA A 47 -16.13 -17.17 3.93
N SER A 48 -16.80 -17.93 3.05
CA SER A 48 -16.54 -17.92 1.61
C SER A 48 -16.76 -16.52 1.00
N LYS A 49 -17.86 -15.83 1.34
CA LYS A 49 -18.10 -14.46 0.87
C LYS A 49 -17.05 -13.47 1.38
N MET A 50 -16.61 -13.61 2.62
CA MET A 50 -15.57 -12.76 3.19
C MET A 50 -14.24 -12.94 2.46
N ILE A 51 -13.89 -14.18 2.08
CA ILE A 51 -12.70 -14.47 1.27
C ILE A 51 -12.82 -13.81 -0.11
N GLU A 52 -13.93 -14.02 -0.83
CA GLU A 52 -14.15 -13.40 -2.15
C GLU A 52 -14.08 -11.87 -2.11
N GLN A 53 -14.63 -11.26 -1.06
CA GLN A 53 -14.56 -9.81 -0.86
C GLN A 53 -13.14 -9.33 -0.56
N ALA A 54 -12.40 -10.05 0.27
CA ALA A 54 -11.00 -9.74 0.55
C ALA A 54 -10.16 -9.79 -0.73
N ASP A 55 -10.27 -10.86 -1.51
CA ASP A 55 -9.57 -11.03 -2.78
C ASP A 55 -9.89 -9.89 -3.75
N ALA A 56 -11.18 -9.52 -3.87
CA ALA A 56 -11.60 -8.40 -4.71
C ALA A 56 -10.95 -7.08 -4.27
N TYR A 57 -10.90 -6.80 -2.96
CA TYR A 57 -10.24 -5.60 -2.44
C TYR A 57 -8.73 -5.60 -2.65
N GLU A 58 -8.06 -6.74 -2.50
CA GLU A 58 -6.63 -6.87 -2.78
C GLU A 58 -6.31 -6.60 -4.25
N ILE A 59 -7.13 -7.13 -5.16
CA ILE A 59 -7.01 -6.84 -6.61
C ILE A 59 -7.19 -5.34 -6.87
N GLN A 60 -8.19 -4.70 -6.28
CA GLN A 60 -8.40 -3.26 -6.43
C GLN A 60 -7.22 -2.44 -5.91
N LEU A 61 -6.66 -2.80 -4.74
CA LEU A 61 -5.46 -2.16 -4.20
C LEU A 61 -4.27 -2.27 -5.17
N LYS A 62 -4.08 -3.44 -5.79
CA LYS A 62 -3.00 -3.66 -6.77
C LYS A 62 -3.22 -2.89 -8.07
N GLN A 63 -4.46 -2.75 -8.52
CA GLN A 63 -4.77 -1.92 -9.69
C GLN A 63 -4.50 -0.44 -9.42
N ILE A 64 -4.87 0.06 -8.23
CA ILE A 64 -4.54 1.43 -7.79
C ILE A 64 -3.03 1.62 -7.75
N GLU A 65 -2.30 0.73 -7.07
CA GLU A 65 -0.83 0.78 -6.97
C GLU A 65 -0.18 0.82 -8.36
N GLN A 66 -0.58 -0.07 -9.27
CA GLN A 66 -0.05 -0.11 -10.63
C GLN A 66 -0.31 1.20 -11.40
N ARG A 67 -1.53 1.74 -11.31
CA ARG A 67 -1.88 3.00 -11.97
C ARG A 67 -1.02 4.15 -11.47
N TYR A 68 -0.86 4.27 -10.16
CA TYR A 68 -0.10 5.36 -9.56
C TYR A 68 1.40 5.24 -9.78
N HIS A 69 1.96 4.03 -9.85
CA HIS A 69 3.35 3.85 -10.27
C HIS A 69 3.59 4.41 -11.68
N LYS A 70 2.64 4.21 -12.61
CA LYS A 70 2.74 4.80 -13.96
C LYS A 70 2.69 6.34 -13.92
N GLU A 71 1.87 6.92 -13.05
CA GLU A 71 1.84 8.38 -12.87
C GLU A 71 3.12 8.92 -12.20
N MET A 72 3.66 8.21 -11.20
CA MET A 72 4.92 8.56 -10.54
C MET A 72 6.11 8.52 -11.51
N LEU A 73 6.13 7.55 -12.43
CA LEU A 73 7.16 7.46 -13.47
C LEU A 73 7.18 8.66 -14.42
N LYS A 74 6.10 9.45 -14.51
CA LYS A 74 6.07 10.70 -15.29
C LYS A 74 6.75 11.87 -14.57
N VAL A 75 6.87 11.80 -13.23
CA VAL A 75 7.36 12.91 -12.41
C VAL A 75 8.74 12.67 -11.80
N ILE A 76 9.16 11.40 -11.66
CA ILE A 76 10.48 11.03 -11.16
C ILE A 76 11.11 9.88 -11.98
N PRO A 77 12.46 9.75 -12.00
CA PRO A 77 13.14 8.64 -12.67
C PRO A 77 12.78 7.26 -12.09
N ALA A 78 12.74 6.25 -12.95
CA ALA A 78 12.39 4.88 -12.58
C ALA A 78 13.30 4.27 -11.49
N THR A 79 14.60 4.56 -11.55
CA THR A 79 15.59 4.10 -10.55
C THR A 79 15.26 4.60 -9.15
N LYS A 80 14.84 5.87 -9.03
CA LYS A 80 14.45 6.48 -7.77
C LYS A 80 13.10 5.96 -7.29
N LEU A 81 12.13 5.78 -8.20
CA LEU A 81 10.85 5.16 -7.83
C LEU A 81 11.07 3.76 -7.26
N LEU A 82 11.94 2.95 -7.88
CA LEU A 82 12.25 1.61 -7.36
C LEU A 82 12.84 1.67 -5.94
N GLN A 83 13.75 2.61 -5.66
CA GLN A 83 14.29 2.85 -4.31
C GLN A 83 13.21 3.27 -3.30
N VAL A 84 12.28 4.15 -3.69
CA VAL A 84 11.12 4.50 -2.85
C VAL A 84 10.31 3.25 -2.50
N LEU A 85 9.97 2.43 -3.49
CA LEU A 85 9.16 1.23 -3.28
C LEU A 85 9.88 0.18 -2.43
N GLU A 86 11.21 0.06 -2.56
CA GLU A 86 12.02 -0.77 -1.67
C GLU A 86 12.02 -0.25 -0.24
N ALA A 87 12.17 1.05 -0.04
CA ALA A 87 12.10 1.68 1.27
C ALA A 87 10.73 1.44 1.92
N GLU A 88 9.64 1.58 1.16
CA GLU A 88 8.28 1.28 1.63
C GLU A 88 8.11 -0.19 2.03
N ARG A 89 8.58 -1.14 1.21
CA ARG A 89 8.57 -2.58 1.55
C ARG A 89 9.38 -2.88 2.81
N ARG A 90 10.55 -2.26 2.98
CA ARG A 90 11.38 -2.41 4.18
C ARG A 90 10.68 -1.84 5.41
N PHE A 91 10.07 -0.67 5.30
CA PHE A 91 9.30 -0.05 6.37
C PHE A 91 8.13 -0.94 6.81
N HIS A 92 7.33 -1.43 5.86
CA HIS A 92 6.24 -2.35 6.17
C HIS A 92 6.75 -3.64 6.83
N ARG A 93 7.82 -4.25 6.32
CA ARG A 93 8.43 -5.45 6.93
C ARG A 93 8.96 -5.18 8.35
N GLN A 94 9.63 -4.06 8.59
CA GLN A 94 10.14 -3.73 9.93
C GLN A 94 9.00 -3.44 10.91
N THR A 95 7.95 -2.76 10.47
CA THR A 95 6.75 -2.53 11.28
C THR A 95 6.06 -3.85 11.62
N PHE A 96 5.96 -4.77 10.65
CA PHE A 96 5.46 -6.13 10.86
C PHE A 96 6.34 -6.93 11.83
N LYS A 97 7.68 -6.90 11.68
CA LYS A 97 8.60 -7.57 12.61
C LYS A 97 8.48 -7.05 14.05
N ARG A 98 8.33 -5.74 14.24
CA ARG A 98 8.11 -5.13 15.57
C ARG A 98 6.76 -5.52 16.18
N MET A 99 5.74 -5.71 15.35
CA MET A 99 4.43 -6.21 15.80
C MET A 99 4.45 -7.72 16.09
N ALA A 100 5.20 -8.51 15.32
CA ALA A 100 5.32 -9.97 15.50
C ALA A 100 6.23 -10.36 16.69
N GLY A 101 7.21 -9.53 17.06
CA GLY A 101 8.12 -9.73 18.20
C GLY A 101 7.59 -9.24 19.55
N LYS A 102 6.39 -8.64 19.59
CA LYS A 102 5.63 -8.43 20.83
C LYS A 102 4.69 -9.61 21.03
N ARG A 103 5.25 -10.72 21.49
CA ARG A 103 4.52 -11.84 22.08
C ARG A 103 5.17 -12.19 23.39
#